data_AF-A0A7X7FTU0-F1
#
_entry.id   AF-A0A7X7FTU0-F1
#
_cell.length_a   1.000
_cell.length_b   1.000
_cell.length_c   1.000
_cell.angle_alpha   90.00
_cell.angle_beta   90.00
_cell.angle_gamma   90.00
#
_symmetry.space_group_name_H-M   'P 1'
#
loop_
_entity.id
_entity.type
_entity.pdbx_description
1 polymer ?
#
loop_
_entity_poly.entity_id
_entity_poly.type
_entity_poly.pdbx_seq_one_letter_code
_entity_poly.pdbx_strand_id
1 'polypeptide(L)' 'MQKDPETNKWTYSYTFKVSKEKRREIETCAKKNHMTVNKFIKDSIDLHLTLLKQKPKKNDILKNQLELF' A
#
# COMPACT_ATOMS: atom_id res chain seq x y z
N MET A 1 -13.73 13.39 -5.00
CA MET A 1 -12.35 13.38 -5.55
C MET A 1 -12.09 14.77 -6.08
N GLN A 2 -11.01 15.40 -5.63
CA GLN A 2 -10.65 16.73 -6.12
C GLN A 2 -9.27 16.62 -6.75
N LYS A 3 -9.19 16.99 -8.03
CA LYS A 3 -7.93 17.12 -8.73
C LYS A 3 -7.35 18.47 -8.35
N ASP A 4 -6.16 18.46 -7.79
CA ASP A 4 -5.43 19.68 -7.50
C ASP A 4 -4.98 20.30 -8.83
N PRO A 5 -5.43 21.53 -9.17
CA PRO A 5 -5.14 22.13 -10.46
C PRO A 5 -3.67 22.56 -10.60
N GLU A 6 -2.94 22.75 -9.51
CA GLU A 6 -1.54 23.17 -9.52
C GLU A 6 -0.59 21.98 -9.62
N THR A 7 -0.89 20.89 -8.90
CA THR A 7 0.00 19.72 -8.81
C THR A 7 -0.42 18.57 -9.72
N ASN A 8 -1.59 18.65 -10.38
CA ASN A 8 -2.18 17.59 -11.20
C ASN A 8 -2.39 16.26 -10.43
N LYS A 9 -2.37 16.31 -9.09
CA LYS A 9 -2.53 15.15 -8.19
C LYS A 9 -4.00 14.94 -7.84
N TRP A 10 -4.36 13.67 -7.66
CA TRP A 10 -5.68 13.28 -7.19
C TRP A 10 -5.65 13.12 -5.67
N THR A 11 -6.49 13.89 -4.98
CA THR A 11 -6.66 13.75 -3.53
C THR A 11 -7.86 12.86 -3.22
N TYR A 12 -7.57 11.74 -2.55
CA TYR A 12 -8.57 10.84 -2.00
C TYR A 12 -8.68 11.08 -0.51
N SER A 13 -9.84 11.54 -0.05
CA SER A 13 -10.19 11.54 1.36
C SER A 13 -11.03 10.31 1.65
N TYR A 14 -10.60 9.50 2.60
CA TYR A 14 -11.29 8.27 2.99
C TYR A 14 -11.43 8.21 4.50
N THR A 15 -12.58 7.73 4.94
CA THR A 15 -12.86 7.44 6.35
C THR A 15 -13.27 5.98 6.46
N PHE A 16 -12.64 5.25 7.36
CA PHE A 16 -12.98 3.86 7.63
C PHE A 16 -13.18 3.63 9.12
N LYS A 17 -14.03 2.65 9.44
CA LYS A 17 -14.28 2.23 10.80
C LYS A 17 -13.39 1.03 11.11
N VAL A 18 -12.77 1.05 12.29
CA VAL A 18 -11.97 -0.05 12.83
C VAL A 18 -12.42 -0.35 14.25
N SER A 19 -12.13 -1.56 14.74
CA SER A 19 -12.34 -1.90 16.15
C SER A 19 -11.47 -1.04 17.05
N LYS A 20 -11.88 -0.90 18.32
CA LYS A 20 -11.14 -0.14 19.33
C LYS A 20 -9.72 -0.68 19.54
N GLU A 21 -9.57 -2.00 19.53
CA GLU A 21 -8.28 -2.68 19.64
C GLU A 21 -7.37 -2.33 18.47
N LYS A 22 -7.90 -2.43 17.25
CA LYS A 22 -7.12 -2.14 16.05
C LYS A 22 -6.67 -0.68 15.98
N ARG A 23 -7.54 0.25 16.41
CA ARG A 23 -7.18 1.67 16.53
C ARG A 23 -5.99 1.87 17.47
N ARG A 24 -5.99 1.22 18.64
CA ARG A 24 -4.89 1.31 19.61
C ARG A 24 -3.58 0.76 19.06
N GLU A 25 -3.62 -0.35 18.33
CA GLU A 25 -2.45 -0.91 17.65
C GLU A 25 -1.86 0.10 16.65
N ILE A 26 -2.71 0.68 15.80
CA ILE A 26 -2.28 1.67 14.80
C ILE A 26 -1.65 2.90 15.46
N GLU A 27 -2.30 3.45 16.49
CA GLU A 27 -1.80 4.61 17.24
C GLU A 27 -0.45 4.30 17.92
N THR A 28 -0.31 3.11 18.50
CA THR A 28 0.94 2.66 19.13
C THR A 28 2.07 2.53 18.11
N CYS A 29 1.80 1.93 16.95
CA CYS A 29 2.79 1.80 15.88
C CYS A 29 3.21 3.17 15.33
N ALA A 30 2.24 4.07 15.08
CA ALA A 30 2.54 5.41 14.61
C ALA A 30 3.43 6.19 15.61
N LYS A 31 3.11 6.09 16.91
CA LYS A 31 3.90 6.72 17.99
C LYS A 31 5.32 6.16 18.06
N LYS A 32 5.50 4.84 17.98
CA LYS A 32 6.82 4.18 17.97
C LYS A 32 7.70 4.62 16.80
N ASN A 33 7.10 4.95 15.65
CA ASN A 33 7.81 5.37 14.45
C ASN A 33 7.86 6.91 14.30
N HIS A 34 7.55 7.68 15.35
CA HIS A 34 7.59 9.14 15.35
C HIS A 34 6.83 9.79 14.18
N MET A 35 5.66 9.25 13.83
CA MET A 35 4.84 9.74 12.72
C MET A 35 3.36 9.85 13.09
N THR A 36 2.59 10.60 12.30
CA THR A 36 1.14 10.70 12.47
C THR A 36 0.44 9.43 11.98
N VAL A 37 -0.73 9.13 12.55
CA VAL A 37 -1.56 7.98 12.14
C VAL A 37 -1.87 8.01 10.65
N ASN A 38 -2.22 9.18 10.09
CA ASN A 38 -2.51 9.33 8.67
C ASN A 38 -1.30 9.04 7.79
N LYS A 39 -0.11 9.50 8.19
CA LYS A 39 1.13 9.19 7.47
C LYS A 39 1.44 7.69 7.52
N PHE A 40 1.32 7.08 8.70
CA PHE A 40 1.51 5.64 8.87
C PHE A 40 0.58 4.81 7.97
N ILE A 41 -0.70 5.17 7.91
CA ILE A 41 -1.69 4.49 7.05
C ILE A 41 -1.31 4.65 5.57
N LYS A 42 -0.95 5.87 5.14
CA LYS A 42 -0.53 6.14 3.78
C LYS A 42 0.69 5.30 3.39
N ASP A 43 1.73 5.33 4.20
CA ASP A 43 2.98 4.60 3.95
C ASP A 43 2.73 3.08 3.90
N SER A 44 1.82 2.56 4.74
CA SER A 44 1.41 1.15 4.74
C SER A 44 0.69 0.75 3.44
N ILE A 45 -0.17 1.62 2.91
CA ILE A 45 -0.86 1.41 1.63
C ILE A 45 0.16 1.41 0.49
N ASP A 46 1.06 2.40 0.46
CA ASP A 46 2.09 2.52 -0.57
C ASP A 46 3.03 1.30 -0.59
N LEU A 47 3.42 0.80 0.60
CA LEU A 47 4.18 -0.43 0.75
C LEU A 47 3.40 -1.64 0.21
N HIS A 48 2.13 -1.79 0.59
CA HIS A 48 1.31 -2.91 0.12
C HIS A 48 1.16 -2.92 -1.40
N LEU A 49 0.92 -1.75 -2.02
CA LEU A 49 0.85 -1.61 -3.48
C LEU A 49 2.18 -1.96 -4.15
N THR A 50 3.30 -1.54 -3.56
CA THR A 50 4.64 -1.87 -4.07
C THR A 50 4.88 -3.38 -4.03
N LEU A 51 4.53 -4.04 -2.93
CA LEU A 51 4.64 -5.49 -2.78
C LEU A 51 3.74 -6.25 -3.78
N LEU A 52 2.54 -5.74 -4.05
CA LEU A 52 1.64 -6.32 -5.06
C LEU A 52 2.23 -6.22 -6.48
N LYS A 53 2.89 -5.11 -6.81
CA LYS A 53 3.59 -4.94 -8.10
C LYS A 53 4.84 -5.79 -8.23
N GLN A 54 5.54 -6.03 -7.12
CA GLN A 54 6.78 -6.83 -7.09
C GLN A 54 6.53 -8.34 -7.10
N LYS A 55 5.29 -8.83 -6.92
CA LYS A 55 5.02 -10.26 -7.10
C LYS A 55 5.43 -10.67 -8.51
N PRO A 56 6.42 -11.58 -8.67
CA PRO A 56 6.75 -12.08 -9.98
C PRO A 56 5.51 -12.75 -10.56
N LYS A 57 5.23 -12.52 -11.84
CA LYS A 57 4.40 -13.42 -12.63
C LYS A 57 5.04 -14.81 -12.52
N LYS A 58 4.59 -15.64 -11.59
CA LYS A 58 4.79 -17.08 -11.66
C LYS A 58 4.12 -17.50 -12.97
N ASN A 59 4.92 -17.71 -14.04
CA ASN A 59 4.72 -18.71 -15.11
C ASN A 59 5.50 -18.50 -16.43
N ASP A 60 6.55 -17.67 -16.51
CA ASP A 60 7.32 -17.57 -17.79
C ASP A 60 8.66 -18.31 -17.82
N ILE A 61 9.12 -18.91 -16.72
CA ILE A 61 10.39 -19.67 -16.72
C ILE A 61 10.20 -21.13 -17.20
N LEU A 62 8.98 -21.67 -17.12
CA LEU A 62 8.68 -23.06 -17.53
C LEU A 62 8.31 -23.21 -19.02
N LYS A 63 8.19 -22.12 -19.80
CA LYS A 63 7.92 -22.23 -21.25
C LYS A 63 9.18 -22.41 -22.10
N ASN A 64 10.36 -21.99 -21.63
CA ASN A 64 11.60 -22.12 -22.41
C ASN A 64 12.31 -23.47 -22.28
N GLN A 65 11.82 -24.40 -21.46
CA GLN A 65 12.40 -25.75 -21.35
C GLN A 65 11.66 -26.82 -22.16
N LEU A 66 10.57 -26.47 -22.85
CA LEU A 66 9.76 -27.40 -23.66
C LEU A 66 9.92 -27.20 -25.17
N GLU A 67 10.70 -26.21 -25.63
CA GLU A 67 10.99 -26.00 -27.07
C GLU A 67 12.33 -26.61 -27.52
N LEU A 68 12.96 -27.46 -26.69
CA LEU A 68 14.24 -28.11 -26.99
C LEU A 68 14.18 -29.65 -27.06
N PHE A 69 12.98 -30.23 -27.18
CA PHE A 69 12.79 -31.65 -27.51
C PHE A 69 11.83 -31.82 -28.69
#